data_AF-A0A4V6E570-F1
#
_entry.id   AF-A0A4V6E570-F1
#
_cell.length_a   1.000
_cell.length_b   1.000
_cell.length_c   1.000
_cell.angle_alpha   90.00
_cell.angle_beta   90.00
_cell.angle_gamma   90.00
#
_symmetry.space_group_name_H-M   'P 1'
#
loop_
_entity.id
_entity.type
_entity.pdbx_description
1 polymer ?
#
loop_
_entity_poly.entity_id
_entity_poly.type
_entity_poly.pdbx_seq_one_letter_code
_entity_poly.pdbx_strand_id
1 'polypeptide(L)' 'MSNTEFGVSITDELVEELDELTEQCVDLQASRSEVVEAILTAYFQGDIDHEARVRELIIRRRKGTL' A
#
# COMPACT_ATOMS: atom_id res chain seq x y z
N MET A 1 -4.87 15.26 -13.85
CA MET A 1 -5.65 14.04 -13.51
C MET A 1 -6.44 14.36 -12.26
N SER A 2 -7.64 13.81 -12.09
CA SER A 2 -8.43 14.00 -10.88
C SER A 2 -8.15 12.87 -9.92
N ASN A 3 -7.64 13.19 -8.73
CA ASN A 3 -7.45 12.19 -7.68
C ASN A 3 -8.80 11.88 -7.03
N THR A 4 -9.03 10.62 -6.70
CA THR A 4 -10.22 10.17 -5.97
C THR A 4 -9.80 9.80 -4.56
N GLU A 5 -10.44 10.41 -3.55
CA GLU A 5 -10.20 10.09 -2.16
C GLU A 5 -11.15 8.99 -1.69
N PHE A 6 -10.62 8.01 -0.96
CA PHE A 6 -11.41 6.98 -0.29
C PHE A 6 -10.73 6.58 1.03
N GLY A 7 -11.54 6.27 2.05
CA GLY A 7 -11.07 5.88 3.37
C GLY A 7 -10.86 4.37 3.50
N VAL A 8 -9.75 3.97 4.12
CA VAL A 8 -9.43 2.56 4.43
C VAL A 8 -9.04 2.44 5.90
N SER A 9 -9.50 1.37 6.56
CA SER A 9 -9.00 1.01 7.89
C SER A 9 -7.84 0.04 7.76
N ILE A 10 -6.71 0.41 8.36
CA ILE A 10 -5.49 -0.42 8.44
C ILE A 10 -5.08 -0.58 9.90
N THR A 11 -4.18 -1.53 10.17
CA THR A 11 -3.65 -1.78 11.52
C THR A 11 -2.69 -0.67 11.92
N ASP A 12 -2.63 -0.35 13.21
CA ASP A 12 -1.71 0.67 13.75
C ASP A 12 -0.26 0.35 13.38
N GLU A 13 0.14 -0.93 13.46
CA GLU A 13 1.46 -1.41 13.01
C GLU A 13 1.77 -1.03 11.55
N LEU A 14 0.77 -1.07 10.66
CA LEU A 14 0.98 -0.70 9.26
C LEU A 14 1.06 0.82 9.08
N VAL A 15 0.40 1.59 9.96
CA VAL A 15 0.54 3.06 9.96
C VAL A 15 1.96 3.44 10.37
N GLU A 16 2.51 2.80 11.40
CA GLU A 16 3.90 3.02 11.85
C GLU A 16 4.90 2.72 10.73
N GLU A 17 4.78 1.57 10.05
CA GLU A 17 5.63 1.23 8.91
C GLU A 17 5.50 2.23 7.74
N LEU A 18 4.28 2.72 7.45
CA LEU A 18 4.06 3.72 6.40
C LEU A 18 4.63 5.09 6.77
N ASP A 19 4.53 5.49 8.04
CA ASP A 19 5.09 6.74 8.53
C ASP A 19 6.63 6.67 8.44
N GLU A 20 7.26 5.56 8.84
CA GLU A 20 8.70 5.34 8.70
C GLU A 20 9.16 5.41 7.22
N LEU A 21 8.44 4.76 6.31
CA LEU A 21 8.73 4.82 4.87
C LEU A 21 8.62 6.26 4.33
N THR A 22 7.66 7.03 4.85
CA THR A 22 7.48 8.42 4.45
C THR A 22 8.63 9.29 4.96
N GLU A 23 9.06 9.09 6.20
CA GLU A 23 10.23 9.78 6.78
C GLU A 23 11.53 9.44 6.02
N GLN A 24 11.70 8.20 5.57
CA GLN A 24 12.84 7.81 4.74
C GLN A 24 12.84 8.49 3.36
N CYS A 25 11.68 8.95 2.90
CA CYS A 25 11.51 9.71 1.66
C CYS A 25 11.43 11.23 1.88
N VAL A 26 11.90 11.74 3.03
CA VAL A 26 11.78 13.16 3.39
C VAL A 26 12.52 14.09 2.41
N ASP A 27 13.60 13.62 1.79
CA ASP A 27 14.35 14.33 0.76
C ASP A 27 13.51 14.58 -0.51
N LEU A 28 12.53 13.71 -0.77
CA LEU A 28 11.56 13.85 -1.85
C LEU A 28 10.36 14.72 -1.46
N GLN A 29 10.26 15.15 -0.19
CA GLN A 29 9.09 15.83 0.37
C GLN A 29 7.79 15.05 0.15
N ALA A 30 7.88 13.72 0.07
CA ALA A 30 6.76 12.86 -0.25
C ALA A 30 5.71 12.90 0.88
N SER A 31 4.44 12.98 0.49
CA SER A 31 3.34 12.82 1.44
C SER A 31 3.02 11.34 1.64
N ARG A 32 2.38 10.99 2.76
CA ARG A 32 1.87 9.62 2.98
C ARG A 32 0.94 9.16 1.86
N SER A 33 0.07 10.04 1.37
CA SER A 33 -0.82 9.75 0.25
C SER A 33 -0.05 9.44 -1.03
N GLU A 34 1.03 10.18 -1.31
CA GLU A 34 1.89 9.96 -2.47
C GLU A 34 2.66 8.64 -2.37
N VAL A 35 3.18 8.29 -1.18
CA VAL A 35 3.82 6.99 -0.94
C VAL A 35 2.82 5.85 -1.18
N VAL A 36 1.61 5.95 -0.64
CA VAL A 36 0.55 4.96 -0.85
C VAL A 36 0.15 4.87 -2.33
N GLU A 37 -0.03 6.01 -3.00
CA GLU A 37 -0.35 6.07 -4.43
C GLU A 37 0.75 5.44 -5.29
N ALA A 38 2.03 5.70 -4.99
CA ALA A 38 3.16 5.11 -5.69
C ALA A 38 3.22 3.59 -5.52
N ILE A 39 3.00 3.08 -4.30
CA ILE A 39 2.96 1.63 -4.02
C ILE A 39 1.81 0.96 -4.79
N LEU A 40 0.61 1.53 -4.72
CA LEU A 40 -0.56 0.98 -5.42
C LEU A 40 -0.37 1.04 -6.94
N THR A 41 0.18 2.13 -7.45
CA THR A 41 0.50 2.28 -8.88
C THR A 41 1.48 1.22 -9.34
N ALA A 42 2.59 1.03 -8.61
CA ALA A 42 3.57 -0.01 -8.93
C ALA A 42 2.94 -1.42 -8.88
N TYR A 43 2.07 -1.68 -7.90
CA TYR A 43 1.38 -2.96 -7.80
C TYR A 43 0.50 -3.24 -9.02
N PHE A 44 -0.30 -2.28 -9.49
CA PHE A 44 -1.23 -2.45 -10.62
C PHE A 44 -0.58 -2.31 -12.00
N GLN A 45 0.59 -1.68 -12.10
CA GLN A 45 1.37 -1.61 -13.35
C GLN A 45 2.35 -2.78 -13.51
N GLY A 46 2.63 -3.52 -12.44
CA GLY A 46 3.50 -4.69 -12.48
C GLY A 46 2.91 -5.82 -13.31
N ASP A 47 3.77 -6.56 -14.02
CA ASP A 47 3.38 -7.73 -14.81
C ASP A 47 3.21 -8.96 -13.92
N ILE A 48 2.10 -8.99 -13.16
CA ILE A 48 1.71 -10.10 -12.29
C ILE A 48 0.22 -10.43 -12.49
N ASP A 49 -0.16 -11.67 -12.23
CA ASP A 49 -1.58 -12.03 -12.11
C ASP A 49 -2.14 -11.45 -10.82
N HIS A 50 -2.68 -10.22 -10.90
CA HIS A 50 -3.22 -9.51 -9.74
C HIS A 50 -4.38 -10.26 -9.08
N GLU A 51 -5.21 -10.98 -9.85
CA GLU A 51 -6.37 -11.70 -9.29
C GLU A 51 -5.90 -12.87 -8.43
N ALA A 52 -4.99 -13.69 -8.97
CA ALA A 52 -4.42 -14.80 -8.23
C ALA A 52 -3.67 -14.30 -6.98
N ARG A 53 -2.87 -13.23 -7.13
CA ARG A 53 -2.07 -12.66 -6.05
C ARG A 53 -2.93 -12.08 -4.93
N VAL A 54 -3.93 -11.26 -5.24
CA VAL A 54 -4.84 -10.69 -4.22
C VAL A 54 -5.59 -11.80 -3.49
N ARG A 55 -6.09 -12.81 -4.21
CA ARG A 55 -6.76 -13.96 -3.59
C ARG A 55 -5.86 -14.67 -2.60
N GLU A 56 -4.61 -14.96 -2.98
CA GLU A 56 -3.62 -15.59 -2.12
C GLU A 56 -3.40 -14.78 -0.84
N LEU A 57 -3.13 -13.47 -0.98
CA LEU A 57 -2.85 -12.56 0.14
C LEU A 57 -4.03 -12.48 1.11
N ILE A 58 -5.27 -12.38 0.61
CA ILE A 58 -6.48 -12.36 1.45
C ILE A 58 -6.62 -13.68 2.23
N ILE A 59 -6.40 -14.82 1.59
CA ILE A 59 -6.46 -16.13 2.25
C ILE A 59 -5.41 -16.23 3.35
N ARG A 60 -4.16 -15.83 3.06
CA ARG A 60 -3.06 -15.86 4.04
C ARG A 60 -3.33 -14.94 5.22
N ARG A 61 -3.83 -13.71 4.98
CA ARG A 61 -4.24 -12.77 6.02
C ARG A 61 -5.33 -13.33 6.91
N ARG A 62 -6.38 -13.94 6.33
CA ARG A 62 -7.47 -14.57 7.10
C ARG A 62 -7.00 -15.76 7.94
N LYS A 63 -5.93 -16.42 7.53
CA LYS A 63 -5.31 -17.54 8.26
C LYS A 63 -4.25 -17.09 9.29
N GLY A 64 -3.91 -15.79 9.36
CA GLY A 64 -2.82 -15.31 10.21
C GLY A 64 -1.44 -15.77 9.74
N THR A 65 -1.27 -15.94 8.43
CA THR A 65 -0.04 -16.45 7.79
C THR A 65 0.52 -15.47 6.75
N LEU A 66 0.08 -14.21 6.83
CA LEU A 66 0.57 -13.15 5.96
C LEU A 66 2.03 -12.84 6.29
#